data_AF-A0A916UFR5-F1
#
_entry.id   AF-A0A916UFR5-F1
#
_cell.length_a   1.000
_cell.length_b   1.000
_cell.length_c   1.000
_cell.angle_alpha   90.00
_cell.angle_beta   90.00
_cell.angle_gamma   90.00
#
_symmetry.space_group_name_H-M   'P 1'
#
loop_
_entity.id
_entity.type
_entity.pdbx_description
1 polymer ?
#
loop_
_entity_poly.entity_id
_entity_poly.type
_entity_poly.pdbx_seq_one_letter_code
_entity_poly.pdbx_strand_id
1 'polypeptide(L)'
;MAAAAAAAALLAMGGCAAELGTSVKGVAKATGFATDSPKSTEFVAASRPARIDYMPVGIAQPARPTPPKSAAEVQALQKNLEDTRTANTEAGRSAQAAGQTPAPTPAVAPRDHVAPSATD
;
A
#
# COMPACT_ATOMS: atom_id res chain seq x y z
N MET A 1 -56.43 21.31 -15.27
CA MET A 1 -55.43 22.17 -14.60
C MET A 1 -54.64 21.46 -13.49
N ALA A 2 -55.10 20.31 -12.95
CA ALA A 2 -54.33 19.53 -11.97
C ALA A 2 -53.22 18.63 -12.59
N ALA A 3 -53.43 18.12 -13.80
CA ALA A 3 -52.44 17.26 -14.47
C ALA A 3 -51.15 18.01 -14.89
N ALA A 4 -51.26 19.29 -15.25
CA ALA A 4 -50.10 20.12 -15.60
C ALA A 4 -49.23 20.46 -14.38
N ALA A 5 -49.85 20.65 -13.21
CA ALA A 5 -49.14 20.89 -11.95
C ALA A 5 -48.42 19.64 -11.45
N ALA A 6 -49.01 18.46 -11.65
CA ALA A 6 -48.39 17.17 -11.29
C ALA A 6 -47.16 16.84 -12.15
N ALA A 7 -47.20 17.18 -13.45
CA ALA A 7 -46.05 16.99 -14.34
C ALA A 7 -44.87 17.93 -14.00
N ALA A 8 -45.16 19.17 -13.59
CA ALA A 8 -44.14 20.13 -13.17
C ALA A 8 -43.45 19.74 -11.85
N ALA A 9 -44.18 19.12 -10.93
CA ALA A 9 -43.64 18.66 -9.64
C ALA A 9 -42.70 17.45 -9.79
N LEU A 10 -42.97 16.55 -10.76
CA LEU A 10 -42.13 15.39 -11.05
C LEU A 10 -40.79 15.78 -11.69
N LEU A 11 -40.75 16.88 -12.45
CA LEU A 11 -39.51 17.45 -13.02
C LEU A 11 -38.59 18.11 -11.98
N ALA A 12 -39.14 18.52 -10.83
CA ALA A 12 -38.38 19.25 -9.81
C ALA A 12 -37.58 18.34 -8.85
N MET A 13 -37.94 17.05 -8.72
CA MET A 13 -37.29 16.14 -7.76
C MET A 13 -36.27 15.16 -8.37
N GLY A 14 -36.15 15.06 -9.69
CA GLY A 14 -35.19 14.17 -10.37
C GLY A 14 -33.86 14.81 -10.78
N GLY A 15 -33.67 16.11 -10.57
CA GLY A 15 -32.67 16.91 -11.29
C GLY A 15 -31.24 16.92 -10.73
N CYS A 16 -30.94 16.28 -9.60
CA CYS A 16 -29.63 16.49 -8.96
C CYS A 16 -28.49 15.56 -9.42
N ALA A 17 -28.72 14.56 -10.28
CA ALA A 17 -27.61 13.68 -10.72
C ALA A 17 -27.70 13.09 -12.14
N ALA A 18 -28.81 13.27 -12.87
CA ALA A 18 -28.94 12.75 -14.23
C ALA A 18 -29.60 13.80 -15.15
N GLU A 19 -28.99 14.04 -16.30
CA GLU A 19 -29.57 14.73 -17.48
C GLU A 19 -29.75 16.27 -17.51
N LEU A 20 -29.37 17.05 -16.50
CA LEU A 20 -29.23 18.51 -16.71
C LEU A 20 -27.87 18.91 -17.32
N GLY A 21 -26.89 18.02 -17.34
CA GLY A 21 -25.53 18.32 -17.82
C GLY A 21 -25.33 18.30 -19.34
N THR A 22 -26.23 17.66 -20.09
CA THR A 22 -26.13 17.50 -21.56
C THR A 22 -27.18 18.33 -22.30
N SER A 23 -28.44 18.31 -21.86
CA SER A 23 -29.54 19.04 -22.52
C SER A 23 -29.47 20.55 -22.32
N VAL A 24 -29.25 21.01 -21.08
CA VAL A 24 -29.09 22.45 -20.78
C VAL A 24 -27.79 22.99 -21.34
N LYS A 25 -26.71 22.19 -21.30
CA LYS A 25 -25.41 22.55 -21.90
C LYS A 25 -25.51 22.67 -23.42
N GLY A 26 -26.27 21.79 -24.08
CA GLY A 26 -26.55 21.86 -25.51
C GLY A 26 -27.32 23.12 -25.90
N VAL A 27 -28.38 23.46 -25.15
CA VAL A 27 -29.16 24.69 -25.37
C VAL A 27 -28.31 25.93 -25.08
N ALA A 28 -27.57 25.98 -23.97
CA ALA A 28 -26.70 27.10 -23.64
C ALA A 28 -25.58 27.29 -24.67
N LYS A 29 -25.06 26.19 -25.27
CA LYS A 29 -24.08 26.27 -26.35
C LYS A 29 -24.72 26.79 -27.65
N ALA A 30 -25.93 26.36 -27.97
CA ALA A 30 -26.67 26.83 -29.14
C ALA A 30 -27.09 28.31 -29.03
N THR A 31 -27.35 28.81 -27.81
CA THR A 31 -27.74 30.20 -27.55
C THR A 31 -26.56 31.13 -27.19
N GLY A 32 -25.32 30.64 -27.23
CA GLY A 32 -24.11 31.43 -26.94
C GLY A 32 -23.89 31.76 -25.47
N PHE A 33 -24.64 31.16 -24.56
CA PHE A 33 -24.52 31.32 -23.11
C PHE A 33 -23.56 30.32 -22.44
N ALA A 34 -23.05 29.33 -23.19
CA ALA A 34 -22.05 28.40 -22.68
C ALA A 34 -20.64 28.97 -22.83
N THR A 35 -19.87 28.93 -21.74
CA THR A 35 -18.42 29.13 -21.80
C THR A 35 -17.75 27.88 -22.39
N ASP A 36 -16.80 28.09 -23.29
CA ASP A 36 -15.99 26.99 -23.81
C ASP A 36 -15.15 26.38 -22.69
N SER A 37 -15.00 25.06 -22.72
CA SER A 37 -14.10 24.37 -21.80
C SER A 37 -12.66 24.81 -22.13
N PRO A 38 -11.85 25.20 -21.13
CA PRO A 38 -10.49 25.66 -21.38
C PRO A 38 -9.68 24.57 -22.08
N LYS A 39 -8.96 24.95 -23.13
CA LYS A 39 -8.05 24.04 -23.82
C LYS A 39 -7.01 23.54 -22.81
N SER A 40 -6.84 22.22 -22.72
CA SER A 40 -5.78 21.64 -21.90
C SER A 40 -4.42 22.10 -22.42
N THR A 41 -3.46 22.30 -21.52
CA THR A 41 -2.06 22.52 -21.89
C THR A 41 -1.51 21.32 -22.67
N GLU A 42 -0.56 21.57 -23.58
CA GLU A 42 -0.03 20.52 -24.48
C GLU A 42 0.57 19.33 -23.73
N PHE A 43 1.26 19.57 -22.61
CA PHE A 43 1.80 18.48 -21.79
C PHE A 43 0.71 17.61 -21.15
N VAL A 44 -0.47 18.17 -20.84
CA VAL A 44 -1.61 17.43 -20.30
C VAL A 44 -2.28 16.61 -21.39
N ALA A 45 -2.40 17.16 -22.60
CA ALA A 45 -2.94 16.42 -23.74
C ALA A 45 -2.01 15.25 -24.14
N ALA A 46 -0.70 15.47 -24.15
CA ALA A 46 0.29 14.46 -24.53
C ALA A 46 0.51 13.36 -23.47
N SER A 47 0.33 13.69 -22.19
CA SER A 47 0.53 12.71 -21.09
C SER A 47 -0.70 11.87 -20.78
N ARG A 48 -1.91 12.32 -21.20
CA ARG A 48 -3.13 11.55 -20.98
C ARG A 48 -3.15 10.33 -21.90
N PRO A 49 -3.24 9.12 -21.36
CA PRO A 49 -3.44 7.94 -22.20
C PRO A 49 -4.78 8.06 -22.92
N ALA A 50 -4.79 7.71 -24.21
CA ALA A 50 -5.98 7.80 -25.07
C ALA A 50 -7.13 6.88 -24.57
N ARG A 51 -6.80 5.85 -23.78
CA ARG A 51 -7.74 4.98 -23.09
C ARG A 51 -7.36 4.92 -21.62
N ILE A 52 -8.34 5.10 -20.74
CA ILE A 52 -8.20 4.90 -19.30
C ILE A 52 -8.97 3.64 -18.95
N ASP A 53 -8.24 2.56 -18.68
CA ASP A 53 -8.83 1.33 -18.17
C ASP A 53 -9.05 1.49 -16.66
N TYR A 54 -10.24 1.94 -16.29
CA TYR A 54 -10.63 1.99 -14.89
C TYR A 54 -10.85 0.56 -14.38
N MET A 55 -10.29 0.27 -13.20
CA MET A 55 -10.62 -0.98 -12.52
C MET A 55 -12.11 -0.93 -12.12
N PRO A 56 -12.96 -1.84 -12.64
CA PRO A 56 -14.38 -1.79 -12.39
C PRO A 56 -14.67 -2.02 -10.91
N VAL A 57 -15.31 -1.03 -10.28
CA VAL A 57 -15.81 -1.15 -8.91
C VAL A 57 -16.88 -2.25 -8.88
N GLY A 58 -16.71 -3.24 -8.00
CA GLY A 58 -17.63 -4.37 -7.87
C GLY A 58 -17.21 -5.68 -8.55
N ILE A 59 -16.04 -5.74 -9.21
CA ILE A 59 -15.49 -7.03 -9.65
C ILE A 59 -14.73 -7.69 -8.48
N ALA A 60 -15.23 -8.86 -8.06
CA ALA A 60 -14.51 -9.72 -7.14
C ALA A 60 -13.18 -10.14 -7.77
N GLN A 61 -12.08 -9.90 -7.06
CA GLN A 61 -10.76 -10.38 -7.47
C GLN A 61 -10.81 -11.90 -7.70
N PRO A 62 -10.09 -12.44 -8.70
CA PRO A 62 -9.97 -13.88 -8.87
C PRO A 62 -9.60 -14.54 -7.54
N ALA A 63 -10.30 -15.64 -7.20
CA ALA A 63 -10.02 -16.37 -5.97
C ALA A 63 -8.53 -16.75 -5.93
N ARG A 64 -7.88 -16.51 -4.79
CA ARG A 64 -6.48 -16.88 -4.63
C ARG A 64 -6.35 -18.40 -4.88
N PRO A 65 -5.32 -18.85 -5.62
CA PRO A 65 -5.14 -20.27 -5.92
C PRO A 65 -4.86 -21.10 -4.65
N THR A 66 -4.40 -20.46 -3.59
CA THR A 66 -4.12 -21.10 -2.30
C THR A 66 -5.34 -20.99 -1.38
N PRO A 67 -5.91 -22.13 -0.92
CA PRO A 67 -7.00 -22.09 0.06
C PRO A 67 -6.51 -21.52 1.40
N PRO A 68 -7.42 -20.95 2.21
CA PRO A 68 -7.09 -20.59 3.58
C PRO A 68 -6.70 -21.84 4.38
N LYS A 69 -5.80 -21.67 5.35
CA LYS A 69 -5.44 -22.74 6.29
C LYS A 69 -6.67 -23.17 7.08
N SER A 70 -6.82 -24.48 7.29
CA SER A 70 -7.82 -25.05 8.18
C SER A 70 -7.54 -24.65 9.63
N ALA A 71 -8.56 -24.72 10.49
CA ALA A 71 -8.41 -24.42 11.91
C ALA A 71 -7.33 -25.29 12.59
N ALA A 72 -7.23 -26.57 12.19
CA ALA A 72 -6.21 -27.48 12.69
C ALA A 72 -4.79 -27.05 12.27
N GLU A 73 -4.59 -26.64 11.02
CA GLU A 73 -3.30 -26.14 10.53
C GLU A 73 -2.90 -24.82 11.20
N VAL A 74 -3.87 -23.95 11.52
CA VAL A 74 -3.61 -22.72 12.27
C VAL A 74 -3.15 -23.04 13.70
N GLN A 75 -3.81 -23.97 14.38
CA GLN A 75 -3.41 -24.40 15.73
C GLN A 75 -2.02 -25.06 15.72
N ALA A 76 -1.74 -25.90 14.73
CA ALA A 76 -0.43 -26.51 14.57
C ALA A 76 0.67 -25.44 14.34
N LEU A 77 0.39 -24.44 13.52
CA LEU A 77 1.31 -23.32 13.30
C LEU A 77 1.53 -22.51 14.58
N GLN A 78 0.46 -22.20 15.31
CA GLN A 78 0.56 -21.49 16.59
C GLN A 78 1.45 -22.26 17.58
N LYS A 79 1.25 -23.57 17.69
CA LYS A 79 2.08 -24.42 18.54
C LYS A 79 3.56 -24.37 18.13
N ASN A 80 3.84 -24.51 16.83
CA ASN A 80 5.20 -24.45 16.32
C ASN A 80 5.89 -23.11 16.62
N LEU A 81 5.15 -22.00 16.48
CA LEU A 81 5.68 -20.66 16.80
C LEU A 81 5.96 -20.49 18.29
N GLU A 82 5.11 -21.02 19.17
CA GLU A 82 5.33 -20.96 20.62
C GLU A 82 6.50 -21.84 21.07
N ASP A 83 6.64 -23.04 20.49
CA ASP A 83 7.78 -23.92 20.74
C ASP A 83 9.09 -23.23 20.32
N THR A 84 9.08 -22.60 19.13
CA THR A 84 10.22 -21.81 18.61
C THR A 84 10.54 -20.62 19.50
N ARG A 85 9.52 -19.90 19.98
CA ARG A 85 9.69 -18.78 20.89
C ARG A 85 10.38 -19.23 22.17
N THR A 86 9.89 -20.30 22.78
CA THR A 86 10.46 -20.87 24.02
C THR A 86 11.93 -21.20 23.82
N ALA A 87 12.26 -21.97 22.78
CA ALA A 87 13.64 -22.35 22.46
C ALA A 87 14.55 -21.13 22.27
N ASN A 88 14.08 -20.10 21.56
CA ASN A 88 14.84 -18.87 21.36
C ASN A 88 15.03 -18.08 22.67
N THR A 89 14.02 -18.05 23.55
CA THR A 89 14.14 -17.38 24.84
C THR A 89 15.14 -18.08 25.76
N GLU A 90 15.20 -19.41 25.72
CA GLU A 90 16.18 -20.19 26.47
C GLU A 90 17.59 -19.97 25.93
N ALA A 91 17.78 -20.07 24.62
CA ALA A 91 19.06 -19.80 23.97
C ALA A 91 19.55 -18.37 24.25
N GLY A 92 18.65 -17.38 24.23
CA GLY A 92 18.96 -15.99 24.56
C GLY A 92 19.41 -15.81 26.01
N ARG A 93 18.77 -16.49 26.97
CA ARG A 93 19.20 -16.49 28.37
C ARG A 93 20.58 -17.12 28.53
N SER A 94 20.85 -18.24 27.86
CA SER A 94 22.16 -18.88 27.87
C SER A 94 23.25 -17.98 27.29
N ALA A 95 22.96 -17.30 26.17
CA ALA A 95 23.88 -16.34 25.56
C ALA A 95 24.14 -15.13 26.46
N GLN A 96 23.11 -14.61 27.14
CA GLN A 96 23.27 -13.52 28.11
C GLN A 96 24.14 -13.94 29.30
N ALA A 97 23.97 -15.17 29.80
CA ALA A 97 24.81 -15.71 30.88
C ALA A 97 26.27 -15.87 30.43
N ALA A 98 26.50 -16.38 29.22
CA ALA A 98 27.84 -16.50 28.64
C ALA A 98 28.49 -15.11 28.40
N GLY A 99 27.71 -14.11 27.99
CA GLY A 99 28.20 -12.74 27.79
C GLY A 99 28.59 -12.00 29.09
N GLN A 100 28.22 -12.52 30.27
CA GLN A 100 28.64 -11.95 31.55
C GLN A 100 30.01 -12.46 32.02
N THR A 101 30.65 -13.38 31.29
CA THR A 101 32.02 -13.78 31.63
C THR A 101 33.00 -12.64 31.32
N PRO A 102 33.89 -12.26 32.25
CA PRO A 102 34.92 -11.26 31.98
C PRO A 102 35.74 -11.61 30.74
N ALA A 103 36.14 -10.58 29.97
CA ALA A 103 36.99 -10.79 28.81
C ALA A 103 38.27 -11.56 29.20
N PRO A 104 38.67 -12.59 28.43
CA PRO A 104 39.89 -13.33 28.72
C PRO A 104 41.08 -12.38 28.65
N THR A 105 42.04 -12.54 29.55
CA THR A 105 43.28 -11.76 29.52
C THR A 105 43.97 -12.00 28.17
N PRO A 106 44.31 -10.95 27.41
CA PRO A 106 45.02 -11.11 26.15
C PRO A 106 46.31 -11.91 26.35
N ALA A 107 46.53 -12.91 25.49
CA ALA A 107 47.79 -13.65 25.50
C ALA A 107 48.94 -12.67 25.19
N VAL A 108 49.96 -12.67 26.03
CA VAL A 108 51.18 -11.91 25.77
C VAL A 108 51.94 -12.65 24.67
N ALA A 109 51.92 -12.09 23.46
CA ALA A 109 52.76 -12.59 22.37
C ALA A 109 54.24 -12.44 22.77
N PRO A 110 55.09 -13.45 22.51
CA PRO A 110 56.53 -13.31 22.62
C PRO A 110 56.97 -12.10 21.80
N ARG A 111 57.57 -11.10 22.47
CA ARG A 111 58.26 -10.02 21.78
C ARG A 111 59.63 -10.55 21.45
N ASP A 112 59.88 -10.89 20.19
CA ASP A 112 61.24 -11.16 19.73
C ASP A 112 62.08 -9.92 20.06
N HIS A 113 62.97 -10.07 21.03
CA HIS A 113 63.95 -9.05 21.34
C HIS A 113 64.87 -9.02 20.13
N VAL A 114 64.72 -8.01 19.27
CA VAL A 114 65.77 -7.67 18.31
C VAL A 114 67.00 -7.36 19.15
N ALA A 115 67.96 -8.28 19.14
CA ALA A 115 69.26 -8.09 19.76
C ALA A 115 69.85 -6.78 19.22
N PRO A 116 70.45 -5.92 20.07
CA PRO A 116 71.19 -4.78 19.55
C PRO A 116 72.30 -5.33 18.66
N SER A 117 72.21 -5.06 17.36
CA SER A 117 73.29 -5.36 16.42
C SER A 117 74.50 -4.54 16.88
N ALA A 118 75.47 -5.26 17.46
CA ALA A 118 76.80 -4.74 17.67
C ALA A 118 77.39 -4.39 16.29
N THR A 119 77.66 -3.12 16.06
CA THR A 119 78.55 -2.64 15.00
C THR A 119 79.31 -1.44 15.53
N ASP A 120 80.62 -1.68 15.72
CA ASP A 120 81.80 -0.79 15.64
C ASP A 120 81.76 0.63 16.22
#